data_AF-K9Y9J9-F1
#
_entry.id   AF-K9Y9J9-F1
#
_cell.length_a   1.000
_cell.length_b   1.000
_cell.length_c   1.000
_cell.angle_alpha   90.00
_cell.angle_beta   90.00
_cell.angle_gamma   90.00
#
_symmetry.space_group_name_H-M   'P 1'
#
loop_
_entity.id
_entity.type
_entity.pdbx_description
1 polymer ?
#
loop_
_entity_poly.entity_id
_entity_poly.type
_entity_poly.pdbx_seq_one_letter_code
_entity_poly.pdbx_strand_id
1 'polypeptide(L)'
;MRGLKATTTNINQKHDGAKGHWLETQMGISHNNTNKADLLGYEMKTGTSSGKISFGDWAADYYIFDNEDFFDVSETRIVRRDQFIKVFGKFNQTKNRYSWSGEVCPTYYNRRTNSGQMINISPTNDVLIEYNHSEDFRNDNEIPSYFQKDNLILAKWDAKSLRKKVEKKFNQKGWFKCFINEEGQYTSIGFGNPITFEIWIKLLKEGKIFFDSGMYADPNKPNQRFYSQWRAITKVWDDLIKETY
;
A
#
# COMPACT_ATOMS: atom_id res chain seq x y z
N MET A 1 -18.50 -28.74 13.98
CA MET A 1 -18.13 -28.44 12.57
C MET A 1 -16.62 -28.32 12.49
N ARG A 2 -15.95 -28.99 11.54
CA ARG A 2 -14.52 -28.75 11.28
C ARG A 2 -14.42 -27.64 10.23
N GLY A 3 -13.59 -26.64 10.50
CA GLY A 3 -13.33 -25.54 9.56
C GLY A 3 -12.79 -26.05 8.23
N LEU A 4 -13.12 -25.36 7.13
CA LEU A 4 -12.55 -25.68 5.82
C LEU A 4 -11.09 -25.21 5.76
N LYS A 5 -10.24 -25.97 5.07
CA LYS A 5 -8.84 -25.60 4.79
C LYS A 5 -8.73 -25.19 3.33
N ALA A 6 -8.10 -24.04 3.06
CA ALA A 6 -7.92 -23.57 1.70
C ALA A 6 -7.11 -24.57 0.87
N THR A 7 -7.69 -25.05 -0.24
CA THR A 7 -6.99 -25.93 -1.19
C THR A 7 -6.42 -25.08 -2.33
N THR A 8 -5.12 -24.77 -2.26
CA THR A 8 -4.41 -23.95 -3.27
C THR A 8 -3.54 -24.78 -4.20
N THR A 9 -3.76 -26.10 -4.30
CA THR A 9 -2.91 -27.04 -5.07
C THR A 9 -2.82 -26.71 -6.56
N ASN A 10 -3.82 -26.01 -7.11
CA ASN A 10 -3.85 -25.57 -8.52
C ASN A 10 -3.57 -24.05 -8.69
N ILE A 11 -3.14 -23.34 -7.64
CA ILE A 11 -2.83 -21.91 -7.68
C ILE A 11 -1.31 -21.74 -7.46
N ASN A 12 -0.68 -20.82 -8.20
CA ASN A 12 0.74 -20.52 -8.03
C ASN A 12 1.05 -20.22 -6.56
N GLN A 13 1.82 -21.09 -5.91
CA GLN A 13 2.11 -21.03 -4.47
C GLN A 13 2.89 -19.77 -4.06
N LYS A 14 3.48 -19.04 -5.03
CA LYS A 14 4.15 -17.75 -4.81
C LYS A 14 3.20 -16.54 -4.81
N HIS A 15 1.90 -16.74 -4.99
CA HIS A 15 0.91 -15.65 -4.96
C HIS A 15 0.36 -15.48 -3.54
N ASP A 16 0.83 -14.46 -2.83
CA ASP A 16 0.42 -14.17 -1.43
C ASP A 16 -1.10 -14.00 -1.27
N GLY A 17 -1.84 -13.64 -2.34
CA GLY A 17 -3.29 -13.52 -2.36
C GLY A 17 -4.07 -14.82 -2.63
N ALA A 18 -3.41 -15.96 -2.85
CA ALA A 18 -4.07 -17.20 -3.29
C ALA A 18 -5.12 -17.72 -2.29
N LYS A 19 -4.87 -17.57 -0.99
CA LYS A 19 -5.82 -17.97 0.07
C LYS A 19 -7.04 -17.06 0.14
N GLY A 20 -6.85 -15.75 -0.09
CA GLY A 20 -7.93 -14.78 -0.21
C GLY A 20 -8.82 -15.12 -1.41
N HIS A 21 -8.20 -15.38 -2.57
CA HIS A 21 -8.95 -15.75 -3.78
C HIS A 21 -9.76 -17.04 -3.64
N TRP A 22 -9.18 -18.05 -2.98
CA TRP A 22 -9.89 -19.28 -2.69
C TRP A 22 -11.12 -19.00 -1.82
N LEU A 23 -10.98 -18.18 -0.77
CA LEU A 23 -12.07 -17.82 0.12
C LEU A 23 -13.16 -17.02 -0.58
N GLU A 24 -12.79 -16.03 -1.41
CA GLU A 24 -13.74 -15.26 -2.24
C GLU A 24 -14.59 -16.19 -3.11
N THR A 25 -13.96 -17.18 -3.73
CA THR A 25 -14.64 -18.19 -4.54
C THR A 25 -15.60 -19.05 -3.71
N GLN A 26 -15.19 -19.49 -2.51
CA GLN A 26 -16.09 -20.26 -1.63
C GLN A 26 -17.28 -19.44 -1.14
N MET A 27 -17.13 -18.12 -1.04
CA MET A 27 -18.18 -17.19 -0.62
C MET A 27 -19.05 -16.70 -1.79
N GLY A 28 -18.83 -17.24 -3.01
CA GLY A 28 -19.60 -16.87 -4.20
C GLY A 28 -19.29 -15.49 -4.77
N ILE A 29 -18.16 -14.88 -4.39
CA ILE A 29 -17.74 -13.56 -4.85
C ILE A 29 -17.07 -13.71 -6.23
N SER A 30 -17.61 -13.02 -7.23
CA SER A 30 -16.98 -12.97 -8.56
C SER A 30 -15.76 -12.04 -8.54
N HIS A 31 -14.60 -12.57 -8.91
CA HIS A 31 -13.35 -11.79 -8.99
C HIS A 31 -13.51 -10.57 -9.88
N ASN A 32 -13.32 -9.39 -9.30
CA ASN A 32 -13.27 -8.15 -10.05
C ASN A 32 -12.21 -7.21 -9.43
N ASN A 33 -11.71 -6.27 -10.23
CA ASN A 33 -10.74 -5.27 -9.75
C ASN A 33 -11.45 -3.99 -9.25
N THR A 34 -12.68 -4.13 -8.70
CA THR A 34 -13.45 -2.97 -8.27
C THR A 34 -13.12 -2.59 -6.83
N ASN A 35 -13.04 -1.30 -6.56
CA ASN A 35 -12.78 -0.80 -5.22
C ASN A 35 -14.07 -0.72 -4.37
N LYS A 36 -14.92 -1.75 -4.44
CA LYS A 36 -16.16 -1.90 -3.66
C LYS A 36 -15.95 -2.92 -2.54
N ALA A 37 -16.86 -2.91 -1.56
CA ALA A 37 -16.99 -3.99 -0.58
C ALA A 37 -17.30 -5.33 -1.28
N ASP A 38 -16.74 -6.43 -0.75
CA ASP A 38 -16.74 -7.73 -1.42
C ASP A 38 -18.09 -8.46 -1.34
N LEU A 39 -18.72 -8.48 -0.16
CA LEU A 39 -19.92 -9.28 0.09
C LEU A 39 -20.98 -8.52 0.88
N LEU A 40 -22.16 -8.32 0.26
CA LEU A 40 -23.35 -7.74 0.91
C LEU A 40 -23.14 -6.35 1.57
N GLY A 41 -22.10 -5.63 1.16
CA GLY A 41 -21.69 -4.34 1.74
C GLY A 41 -20.60 -4.44 2.81
N TYR A 42 -19.99 -5.61 3.00
CA TYR A 42 -18.82 -5.79 3.85
C TYR A 42 -17.57 -6.10 3.02
N GLU A 43 -16.46 -5.46 3.38
CA GLU A 43 -15.14 -5.85 2.91
C GLU A 43 -14.65 -7.11 3.63
N MET A 44 -14.13 -8.10 2.90
CA MET A 44 -13.56 -9.31 3.46
C MET A 44 -12.05 -9.18 3.64
N LYS A 45 -11.55 -9.58 4.81
CA LYS A 45 -10.13 -9.72 5.11
C LYS A 45 -9.82 -11.13 5.60
N THR A 46 -8.56 -11.52 5.48
CA THR A 46 -8.05 -12.78 6.03
C THR A 46 -6.65 -12.55 6.61
N GLY A 47 -6.26 -13.41 7.56
CA GLY A 47 -4.91 -13.39 8.10
C GLY A 47 -3.88 -13.66 6.99
N THR A 48 -2.78 -12.91 7.01
CA THR A 48 -1.64 -13.16 6.11
C THR A 48 -0.46 -13.71 6.89
N SER A 49 0.38 -14.51 6.24
CA SER A 49 1.64 -15.00 6.83
C SER A 49 2.61 -13.88 7.16
N SER A 50 2.51 -12.74 6.47
CA SER A 50 3.34 -11.56 6.73
C SER A 50 2.98 -10.79 8.00
N GLY A 51 1.85 -11.11 8.64
CA GLY A 51 1.33 -10.34 9.77
C GLY A 51 0.84 -8.94 9.40
N LYS A 52 0.62 -8.66 8.11
CA LYS A 52 0.17 -7.37 7.58
C LYS A 52 -1.09 -7.57 6.74
N ILE A 53 -2.07 -6.69 6.89
CA ILE A 53 -3.32 -6.72 6.12
C ILE A 53 -3.49 -5.36 5.43
N SER A 54 -3.76 -5.39 4.13
CA SER A 54 -3.92 -4.19 3.30
C SER A 54 -5.33 -3.61 3.39
N PHE A 55 -5.40 -2.28 3.51
CA PHE A 55 -6.60 -1.50 3.19
C PHE A 55 -6.82 -1.46 1.67
N GLY A 56 -5.75 -1.27 0.91
CA GLY A 56 -5.78 -1.32 -0.55
C GLY A 56 -4.43 -0.98 -1.18
N ASP A 57 -4.32 -1.26 -2.48
CA ASP A 57 -3.27 -0.75 -3.36
C ASP A 57 -3.81 0.49 -4.07
N TRP A 58 -3.44 1.67 -3.58
CA TRP A 58 -3.99 2.93 -4.06
C TRP A 58 -2.85 3.79 -4.58
N ALA A 59 -2.70 3.87 -5.89
CA ALA A 59 -1.78 4.80 -6.53
C ALA A 59 -2.09 6.24 -6.13
N ALA A 60 -1.04 7.06 -6.06
CA ALA A 60 -1.11 8.49 -5.82
C ALA A 60 -1.83 9.18 -6.97
N ASP A 61 -2.49 10.30 -6.67
CA ASP A 61 -3.15 11.14 -7.67
C ASP A 61 -2.12 11.99 -8.43
N TYR A 62 -0.96 12.23 -7.80
CA TYR A 62 0.21 12.86 -8.42
C TYR A 62 1.49 12.12 -8.05
N TYR A 63 2.38 12.02 -9.04
CA TYR A 63 3.78 11.64 -8.86
C TYR A 63 4.67 12.65 -9.56
N ILE A 64 5.83 12.96 -8.97
CA ILE A 64 6.78 13.92 -9.57
C ILE A 64 7.29 13.48 -10.95
N PHE A 65 7.31 12.17 -11.23
CA PHE A 65 7.68 11.64 -12.56
C PHE A 65 6.61 11.84 -13.64
N ASP A 66 5.48 12.44 -13.31
CA ASP A 66 4.48 12.91 -14.27
C ASP A 66 4.59 14.44 -14.50
N ASN A 67 5.52 15.13 -13.83
CA ASN A 67 5.74 16.57 -13.96
C ASN A 67 6.82 16.88 -15.01
N GLU A 68 6.47 17.72 -15.99
CA GLU A 68 7.34 18.11 -17.12
C GLU A 68 8.52 18.99 -16.73
N ASP A 69 8.46 19.69 -15.59
CA ASP A 69 9.58 20.49 -15.08
C ASP A 69 10.76 19.62 -14.61
N PHE A 70 10.50 18.33 -14.35
CA PHE A 70 11.48 17.40 -13.78
C PHE A 70 11.82 16.22 -14.69
N PHE A 71 10.92 15.86 -15.60
CA PHE A 71 11.09 14.69 -16.46
C PHE A 71 10.58 14.95 -17.87
N ASP A 72 11.24 14.37 -18.86
CA ASP A 72 10.84 14.48 -20.26
C ASP A 72 9.52 13.74 -20.53
N VAL A 73 8.45 14.51 -20.73
CA VAL A 73 7.11 13.96 -20.98
C VAL A 73 6.97 13.28 -22.33
N SER A 74 7.93 13.46 -23.25
CA SER A 74 7.98 12.72 -24.51
C SER A 74 8.36 11.24 -24.31
N GLU A 75 9.03 10.90 -23.21
CA GLU A 75 9.30 9.52 -22.84
C GLU A 75 8.02 8.79 -22.38
N THR A 76 8.09 7.47 -22.25
CA THR A 76 6.96 6.74 -21.63
C THR A 76 6.95 6.95 -20.11
N ARG A 77 5.76 6.89 -19.51
CA ARG A 77 5.62 6.97 -18.04
C ARG A 77 6.44 5.91 -17.30
N ILE A 78 6.64 4.74 -17.90
CA ILE A 78 7.48 3.67 -17.32
C ILE A 78 8.94 4.13 -17.24
N VAL A 79 9.46 4.74 -18.32
CA VAL A 79 10.84 5.24 -18.36
C VAL A 79 11.06 6.34 -17.33
N ARG A 80 10.17 7.34 -17.27
CA ARG A 80 10.24 8.40 -16.25
C ARG A 80 10.18 7.86 -14.83
N ARG A 81 9.29 6.90 -14.56
CA ARG A 81 9.21 6.24 -13.25
C ARG A 81 10.49 5.47 -12.93
N ASP A 82 11.09 4.78 -13.90
CA ASP A 82 12.32 4.04 -13.68
C ASP A 82 13.51 5.00 -13.42
N GLN A 83 13.54 6.17 -14.05
CA GLN A 83 14.49 7.25 -13.72
C GLN A 83 14.26 7.77 -12.30
N PHE A 84 13.02 8.04 -11.91
CA PHE A 84 12.66 8.42 -10.53
C PHE A 84 13.15 7.38 -9.51
N ILE A 85 12.94 6.08 -9.76
CA ILE A 85 13.38 4.99 -8.88
C ILE A 85 14.91 4.91 -8.80
N LYS A 86 15.64 5.29 -9.86
CA LYS A 86 17.12 5.35 -9.81
C LYS A 86 17.61 6.50 -8.93
N VAL A 87 16.88 7.61 -8.86
CA VAL A 87 17.24 8.79 -8.03
C VAL A 87 16.82 8.61 -6.57
N PHE A 88 15.55 8.26 -6.32
CA PHE A 88 14.97 8.24 -4.98
C PHE A 88 14.86 6.83 -4.37
N GLY A 89 15.19 5.80 -5.15
CA GLY A 89 15.22 4.41 -4.70
C GLY A 89 16.61 3.94 -4.27
N LYS A 90 16.74 2.63 -4.08
CA LYS A 90 18.01 1.95 -3.76
C LYS A 90 18.22 0.76 -4.67
N PHE A 91 19.47 0.54 -5.08
CA PHE A 91 19.86 -0.67 -5.79
C PHE A 91 19.90 -1.88 -4.86
N ASN A 92 19.27 -2.97 -5.28
CA ASN A 92 19.33 -4.26 -4.60
C ASN A 92 20.23 -5.21 -5.40
N GLN A 93 21.43 -5.50 -4.86
CA GLN A 93 22.41 -6.37 -5.51
C GLN A 93 21.88 -7.79 -5.76
N THR A 94 21.17 -8.37 -4.79
CA THR A 94 20.64 -9.74 -4.90
C THR A 94 19.57 -9.86 -6.00
N LYS A 95 18.73 -8.84 -6.16
CA LYS A 95 17.66 -8.81 -7.16
C LYS A 95 18.08 -8.13 -8.47
N ASN A 96 19.31 -7.60 -8.52
CA ASN A 96 19.88 -6.84 -9.63
C ASN A 96 18.93 -5.77 -10.20
N ARG A 97 18.32 -4.97 -9.32
CA ARG A 97 17.32 -3.97 -9.72
C ARG A 97 17.23 -2.82 -8.71
N TYR A 98 16.74 -1.66 -9.15
CA TYR A 98 16.41 -0.56 -8.24
C TYR A 98 14.99 -0.67 -7.71
N SER A 99 14.76 -0.22 -6.49
CA SER A 99 13.43 -0.16 -5.89
C SER A 99 13.25 1.06 -5.01
N TRP A 100 12.08 1.68 -5.12
CA TRP A 100 11.62 2.69 -4.17
C TRP A 100 10.76 1.99 -3.13
N SER A 101 11.42 1.39 -2.14
CA SER A 101 10.82 0.51 -1.12
C SER A 101 11.76 0.37 0.07
N GLY A 102 11.26 -0.14 1.20
CA GLY A 102 12.11 -0.37 2.38
C GLY A 102 12.63 0.94 2.96
N GLU A 103 13.92 1.00 3.28
CA GLU A 103 14.50 2.12 4.06
C GLU A 103 14.50 3.48 3.35
N VAL A 104 14.47 3.52 2.02
CA VAL A 104 14.49 4.80 1.27
C VAL A 104 13.10 5.42 1.16
N CYS A 105 12.05 4.58 1.14
CA CYS A 105 10.67 5.02 1.04
C CYS A 105 10.08 5.19 2.45
N PRO A 106 9.54 6.37 2.81
CA PRO A 106 8.98 6.56 4.14
C PRO A 106 7.78 5.62 4.36
N THR A 107 7.78 4.93 5.51
CA THR A 107 6.77 3.91 5.84
C THR A 107 5.70 4.47 6.77
N TYR A 108 6.10 5.23 7.80
CA TYR A 108 5.20 5.74 8.84
C TYR A 108 5.09 7.26 8.75
N TYR A 109 3.90 7.77 9.13
CA TYR A 109 3.65 9.21 9.21
C TYR A 109 4.67 9.91 10.11
N ASN A 110 5.16 11.07 9.65
CA ASN A 110 6.07 11.94 10.39
C ASN A 110 7.36 11.23 10.85
N ARG A 111 7.83 10.25 10.07
CA ARG A 111 9.14 9.62 10.25
C ARG A 111 9.96 9.80 8.98
N ARG A 112 11.10 10.46 9.14
CA ARG A 112 12.01 10.71 8.05
C ARG A 112 12.93 9.52 7.78
N THR A 113 13.20 9.25 6.51
CA THR A 113 14.22 8.29 6.09
C THR A 113 15.58 8.98 5.99
N ASN A 114 16.66 8.20 5.98
CA ASN A 114 18.00 8.75 5.73
C ASN A 114 18.15 9.36 4.34
N SER A 115 17.19 9.11 3.44
CA SER A 115 17.16 9.66 2.08
C SER A 115 16.33 10.95 1.98
N GLY A 116 16.09 11.66 3.09
CA GLY A 116 15.28 12.89 3.12
C GLY A 116 13.77 12.69 2.91
N GLN A 117 13.35 11.43 2.78
CA GLN A 117 12.00 10.88 2.57
C GLN A 117 11.04 11.08 3.76
N MET A 118 9.87 11.72 3.67
CA MET A 118 8.89 11.66 4.78
C MET A 118 7.43 11.68 4.30
N ILE A 119 6.54 10.95 5.01
CA ILE A 119 5.09 11.11 4.84
C ILE A 119 4.62 12.29 5.69
N ASN A 120 4.00 13.27 5.03
CA ASN A 120 3.33 14.41 5.64
C ASN A 120 1.82 14.40 5.35
N ILE A 121 1.04 15.14 6.14
CA ILE A 121 -0.39 15.32 5.92
C ILE A 121 -0.68 16.81 5.94
N SER A 122 -1.16 17.33 4.82
CA SER A 122 -1.51 18.75 4.68
C SER A 122 -2.72 19.14 5.54
N PRO A 123 -2.99 20.44 5.74
CA PRO A 123 -4.19 20.91 6.44
C PRO A 123 -5.51 20.44 5.84
N THR A 124 -5.54 20.15 4.53
CA THR A 124 -6.70 19.59 3.82
C THR A 124 -6.79 18.05 3.92
N ASN A 125 -5.90 17.43 4.68
CA ASN A 125 -5.72 15.98 4.82
C ASN A 125 -5.27 15.25 3.54
N ASP A 126 -4.69 15.96 2.57
CA ASP A 126 -3.94 15.30 1.50
C ASP A 126 -2.72 14.63 2.11
N VAL A 127 -2.45 13.39 1.71
CA VAL A 127 -1.27 12.64 2.16
C VAL A 127 -0.15 12.86 1.16
N LEU A 128 0.99 13.34 1.64
CA LEU A 128 2.13 13.73 0.83
C LEU A 128 3.32 12.84 1.18
N ILE A 129 4.10 12.47 0.18
CA ILE A 129 5.49 12.06 0.39
C ILE A 129 6.35 13.23 -0.08
N GLU A 130 7.06 13.83 0.87
CA GLU A 130 7.92 14.98 0.66
C GLU A 130 9.38 14.58 0.77
N TYR A 131 10.22 15.17 -0.07
CA TYR A 131 11.67 15.07 -0.06
C TYR A 131 12.29 16.41 0.33
N ASN A 132 13.30 16.36 1.19
CA ASN A 132 14.13 17.51 1.51
C ASN A 132 15.60 17.14 1.31
N HIS A 133 16.28 17.86 0.41
CA HIS A 133 17.68 17.65 0.12
C HIS A 133 18.56 17.97 1.33
N SER A 134 18.22 19.00 2.10
CA SER A 134 18.95 19.35 3.33
C SER A 134 18.93 18.25 4.40
N GLU A 135 18.09 17.24 4.24
CA GLU A 135 17.91 16.11 5.15
C GLU A 135 18.14 14.75 4.45
N ASP A 136 18.72 14.77 3.25
CA ASP A 136 19.21 13.58 2.55
C ASP A 136 20.67 13.34 2.95
N PHE A 137 20.91 12.25 3.68
CA PHE A 137 22.25 11.89 4.18
C PHE A 137 23.02 10.96 3.23
N ARG A 138 22.51 10.75 2.01
CA ARG A 138 23.27 10.09 0.94
C ARG A 138 24.30 11.07 0.38
N ASN A 139 25.25 10.58 -0.42
CA ASN A 139 26.24 11.48 -1.02
C ASN A 139 25.56 12.39 -2.06
N ASP A 140 25.83 13.70 -2.02
CA ASP A 140 25.24 14.70 -2.94
C ASP A 140 25.41 14.34 -4.42
N ASN A 141 26.51 13.68 -4.78
CA ASN A 141 26.79 13.22 -6.16
C ASN A 141 25.78 12.18 -6.67
N GLU A 142 24.96 11.61 -5.80
CA GLU A 142 23.91 10.65 -6.15
C GLU A 142 22.59 11.33 -6.56
N ILE A 143 22.42 12.64 -6.28
CA ILE A 143 21.19 13.39 -6.52
C ILE A 143 21.41 14.47 -7.60
N PRO A 144 20.68 14.42 -8.74
CA PRO A 144 20.78 15.45 -9.77
C PRO A 144 20.45 16.84 -9.24
N SER A 145 21.19 17.86 -9.67
CA SER A 145 21.09 19.25 -9.17
C SER A 145 19.68 19.84 -9.23
N TYR A 146 18.89 19.49 -10.24
CA TYR A 146 17.51 19.96 -10.37
C TYR A 146 16.55 19.38 -9.31
N PHE A 147 16.92 18.28 -8.65
CA PHE A 147 16.25 17.71 -7.47
C PHE A 147 16.85 18.15 -6.13
N GLN A 148 17.96 18.88 -6.10
CA GLN A 148 18.60 19.35 -4.86
C GLN A 148 17.85 20.54 -4.26
N LYS A 149 16.62 20.31 -3.81
CA LYS A 149 15.70 21.30 -3.26
C LYS A 149 14.93 20.70 -2.09
N ASP A 150 14.53 21.57 -1.18
CA ASP A 150 13.65 21.19 -0.07
C ASP A 150 12.18 21.29 -0.46
N ASN A 151 11.33 20.57 0.29
CA ASN A 151 9.89 20.53 0.12
C ASN A 151 9.41 20.03 -1.26
N LEU A 152 10.17 19.12 -1.89
CA LEU A 152 9.73 18.48 -3.13
C LEU A 152 8.66 17.42 -2.85
N ILE A 153 7.48 17.58 -3.44
CA ILE A 153 6.43 16.56 -3.36
C ILE A 153 6.76 15.46 -4.37
N LEU A 154 7.12 14.28 -3.88
CA LEU A 154 7.39 13.10 -4.72
C LEU A 154 6.11 12.37 -5.12
N ALA A 155 5.16 12.27 -4.19
CA ALA A 155 3.85 11.68 -4.42
C ALA A 155 2.78 12.36 -3.57
N LYS A 156 1.56 12.48 -4.11
CA LYS A 156 0.42 13.06 -3.41
C LYS A 156 -0.84 12.24 -3.62
N TRP A 157 -1.53 11.96 -2.53
CA TRP A 157 -2.88 11.45 -2.52
C TRP A 157 -3.83 12.55 -2.03
N ASP A 158 -4.78 12.93 -2.89
CA ASP A 158 -5.80 13.90 -2.53
C ASP A 158 -6.75 13.28 -1.50
N ALA A 159 -7.11 14.04 -0.47
CA ALA A 159 -8.04 13.63 0.57
C ALA A 159 -9.37 13.13 -0.02
N LYS A 160 -9.86 13.82 -1.07
CA LYS A 160 -11.08 13.43 -1.79
C LYS A 160 -10.95 12.07 -2.49
N SER A 161 -9.78 11.78 -3.05
CA SER A 161 -9.51 10.51 -3.74
C SER A 161 -9.41 9.36 -2.74
N LEU A 162 -8.61 9.53 -1.68
CA LEU A 162 -8.50 8.54 -0.61
C LEU A 162 -9.83 8.31 0.11
N ARG A 163 -10.60 9.37 0.41
CA ARG A 163 -11.93 9.24 1.01
C ARG A 163 -12.82 8.30 0.21
N LYS A 164 -12.95 8.56 -1.09
CA LYS A 164 -13.73 7.69 -1.99
C LYS A 164 -13.21 6.26 -1.95
N LYS A 165 -11.89 6.05 -1.92
CA LYS A 165 -11.30 4.71 -1.95
C LYS A 165 -11.56 3.94 -0.65
N VAL A 166 -11.43 4.60 0.50
CA VAL A 166 -11.69 4.04 1.83
C VAL A 166 -13.19 3.75 2.00
N GLU A 167 -14.04 4.75 1.81
CA GLU A 167 -15.44 4.66 2.21
C GLU A 167 -16.26 3.75 1.29
N LYS A 168 -15.89 3.67 0.00
CA LYS A 168 -16.53 2.73 -0.93
C LYS A 168 -16.25 1.27 -0.56
N LYS A 169 -15.12 1.01 0.10
CA LYS A 169 -14.69 -0.34 0.48
C LYS A 169 -15.14 -0.70 1.89
N PHE A 170 -14.93 0.18 2.86
CA PHE A 170 -15.12 -0.13 4.28
C PHE A 170 -16.30 0.58 4.96
N ASN A 171 -16.91 1.59 4.33
CA ASN A 171 -17.93 2.43 4.99
C ASN A 171 -19.36 2.15 4.51
N GLN A 172 -19.60 0.97 3.93
CA GLN A 172 -20.94 0.54 3.52
C GLN A 172 -21.69 -0.06 4.72
N LYS A 173 -21.27 -1.27 5.16
CA LYS A 173 -21.74 -1.89 6.41
C LYS A 173 -20.60 -2.24 7.37
N GLY A 174 -19.36 -2.10 6.94
CA GLY A 174 -18.18 -2.45 7.70
C GLY A 174 -17.29 -3.41 6.94
N TRP A 175 -16.62 -4.27 7.70
CA TRP A 175 -15.73 -5.28 7.17
C TRP A 175 -15.75 -6.49 8.11
N PHE A 176 -15.30 -7.64 7.60
CA PHE A 176 -15.11 -8.81 8.42
C PHE A 176 -13.77 -9.46 8.12
N LYS A 177 -13.25 -10.20 9.10
CA LYS A 177 -12.02 -10.98 8.98
C LYS A 177 -12.32 -12.43 9.29
N CYS A 178 -11.92 -13.31 8.37
CA CYS A 178 -11.93 -14.73 8.60
C CYS A 178 -10.65 -15.15 9.32
N PHE A 179 -10.79 -15.78 10.48
CA PHE A 179 -9.69 -16.31 11.28
C PHE A 179 -9.32 -17.71 10.84
N ILE A 180 -8.02 -18.01 10.92
CA ILE A 180 -7.44 -19.29 10.55
C ILE A 180 -6.62 -19.79 11.72
N ASN A 181 -6.76 -21.07 12.10
CA ASN A 181 -5.93 -21.70 13.11
C ASN A 181 -4.54 -22.11 12.57
N GLU A 182 -3.69 -22.62 13.45
CA GLU A 182 -2.32 -23.06 13.09
C GLU A 182 -2.31 -24.17 12.03
N GLU A 183 -3.38 -24.98 11.95
CA GLU A 183 -3.55 -26.03 10.95
C GLU A 183 -3.99 -25.50 9.57
N GLY A 184 -4.31 -24.21 9.45
CA GLY A 184 -4.77 -23.58 8.23
C GLY A 184 -6.27 -23.66 7.97
N GLN A 185 -7.07 -24.02 8.98
CA GLN A 185 -8.53 -24.12 8.91
C GLN A 185 -9.19 -22.83 9.35
N TYR A 186 -10.24 -22.41 8.63
CA TYR A 186 -11.06 -21.26 9.03
C TYR A 186 -11.89 -21.59 10.28
N THR A 187 -11.76 -20.80 11.34
CA THR A 187 -12.37 -21.12 12.65
C THR A 187 -13.50 -20.18 13.06
N SER A 188 -13.41 -18.91 12.72
CA SER A 188 -14.36 -17.88 13.15
C SER A 188 -14.33 -16.69 12.21
N ILE A 189 -15.36 -15.85 12.31
CA ILE A 189 -15.48 -14.60 11.57
C ILE A 189 -15.65 -13.45 12.56
N GLY A 190 -14.74 -12.47 12.51
CA GLY A 190 -14.84 -11.24 13.28
C GLY A 190 -15.37 -10.09 12.44
N PHE A 191 -16.35 -9.33 12.94
CA PHE A 191 -16.92 -8.16 12.29
C PHE A 191 -16.41 -6.87 12.92
N GLY A 192 -16.00 -5.93 12.07
CA GLY A 192 -15.61 -4.59 12.46
C GLY A 192 -16.57 -3.53 11.92
N ASN A 193 -16.65 -2.41 12.64
CA ASN A 193 -17.49 -1.27 12.25
C ASN A 193 -17.03 -0.66 10.91
N PRO A 194 -17.93 0.09 10.23
CA PRO A 194 -17.58 0.98 9.13
C PRO A 194 -16.34 1.83 9.42
N ILE A 195 -15.43 1.91 8.44
CA ILE A 195 -14.24 2.76 8.53
C ILE A 195 -14.43 3.96 7.60
N THR A 196 -14.66 5.14 8.18
CA THR A 196 -14.68 6.42 7.45
C THR A 196 -13.26 6.89 7.11
N PHE A 197 -13.14 7.86 6.22
CA PHE A 197 -11.85 8.50 5.95
C PHE A 197 -11.23 9.14 7.20
N GLU A 198 -12.04 9.73 8.10
CA GLU A 198 -11.58 10.35 9.35
C GLU A 198 -10.97 9.32 10.30
N ILE A 199 -11.55 8.13 10.40
CA ILE A 199 -10.98 7.03 11.18
C ILE A 199 -9.66 6.60 10.53
N TRP A 200 -9.66 6.41 9.21
CA TRP A 200 -8.48 5.98 8.47
C TRP A 200 -7.31 6.97 8.62
N ILE A 201 -7.55 8.28 8.45
CA ILE A 201 -6.51 9.30 8.56
C ILE A 201 -6.00 9.44 10.00
N LYS A 202 -6.86 9.25 11.01
CA LYS A 202 -6.45 9.19 12.42
C LYS A 202 -5.51 8.02 12.66
N LEU A 203 -5.84 6.82 12.17
CA LEU A 203 -4.98 5.64 12.31
C LEU A 203 -3.64 5.80 11.57
N LEU A 204 -3.60 6.51 10.44
CA LEU A 204 -2.35 6.87 9.76
C LEU A 204 -1.50 7.80 10.62
N LYS A 205 -2.09 8.86 11.18
CA LYS A 205 -1.40 9.81 12.09
C LYS A 205 -0.86 9.13 13.35
N GLU A 206 -1.55 8.11 13.85
CA GLU A 206 -1.11 7.29 14.97
C GLU A 206 -0.04 6.25 14.61
N GLY A 207 0.35 6.13 13.32
CA GLY A 207 1.30 5.13 12.84
C GLY A 207 0.77 3.69 12.83
N LYS A 208 -0.54 3.50 13.01
CA LYS A 208 -1.20 2.18 12.93
C LYS A 208 -1.42 1.74 11.50
N ILE A 209 -1.67 2.70 10.61
CA ILE A 209 -1.61 2.51 9.16
C ILE A 209 -0.25 3.02 8.67
N PHE A 210 0.35 2.27 7.75
CA PHE A 210 1.63 2.60 7.14
C PHE A 210 1.59 2.37 5.63
N PHE A 211 2.48 3.08 4.94
CA PHE A 211 2.70 2.95 3.51
C PHE A 211 3.77 1.91 3.22
N ASP A 212 3.54 1.06 2.23
CA ASP A 212 4.48 0.03 1.78
C ASP A 212 4.54 0.08 0.25
N SER A 213 5.60 0.71 -0.27
CA SER A 213 5.84 0.75 -1.71
C SER A 213 6.53 -0.53 -2.18
N GLY A 214 5.94 -1.20 -3.17
CA GLY A 214 6.56 -2.30 -3.90
C GLY A 214 7.17 -1.88 -5.24
N MET A 215 7.31 -0.58 -5.50
CA MET A 215 7.73 -0.04 -6.79
C MET A 215 9.18 -0.40 -7.12
N TYR A 216 9.44 -0.91 -8.32
CA TYR A 216 10.78 -1.28 -8.77
C TYR A 216 10.99 -1.03 -10.26
N ALA A 217 12.25 -0.78 -10.62
CA ALA A 217 12.74 -0.63 -11.99
C ALA A 217 13.63 -1.84 -12.32
N ASP A 218 13.19 -2.66 -13.27
CA ASP A 218 13.92 -3.84 -13.74
C ASP A 218 13.86 -3.86 -15.28
N PRO A 219 15.00 -3.67 -15.97
CA PRO A 219 15.02 -3.57 -17.42
C PRO A 219 14.64 -4.89 -18.10
N ASN A 220 14.80 -6.02 -17.42
CA ASN A 220 14.46 -7.34 -17.95
C ASN A 220 13.01 -7.74 -17.65
N LYS A 221 12.39 -7.12 -16.65
CA LYS A 221 11.02 -7.41 -16.19
C LYS A 221 10.29 -6.12 -15.83
N PRO A 222 10.05 -5.23 -16.81
CA PRO A 222 9.33 -3.99 -16.56
C PRO A 222 7.93 -4.31 -16.06
N ASN A 223 7.44 -3.51 -15.11
CA ASN A 223 6.08 -3.63 -14.61
C ASN A 223 5.42 -2.24 -14.61
N GLN A 224 4.10 -2.16 -14.73
CA GLN A 224 3.37 -0.89 -14.71
C GLN A 224 2.75 -0.57 -13.36
N ARG A 225 2.89 -1.45 -12.36
CA ARG A 225 2.23 -1.32 -11.07
C ARG A 225 3.02 -0.37 -10.16
N PHE A 226 2.29 0.51 -9.48
CA PHE A 226 2.86 1.41 -8.49
C PHE A 226 3.12 0.69 -7.17
N TYR A 227 2.34 -0.36 -6.85
CA TYR A 227 2.38 -1.08 -5.59
C TYR A 227 2.34 -0.12 -4.39
N SER A 228 1.36 0.77 -4.37
CA SER A 228 1.19 1.80 -3.34
C SER A 228 0.26 1.28 -2.25
N GLN A 229 0.81 0.41 -1.40
CA GLN A 229 0.01 -0.35 -0.45
C GLN A 229 -0.17 0.43 0.85
N TRP A 230 -1.41 0.58 1.29
CA TRP A 230 -1.75 1.07 2.62
C TRP A 230 -2.11 -0.10 3.51
N ARG A 231 -1.35 -0.31 4.59
CA ARG A 231 -1.39 -1.53 5.40
C ARG A 231 -1.44 -1.23 6.88
N ALA A 232 -1.91 -2.19 7.65
CA ALA A 232 -1.71 -2.23 9.09
C ALA A 232 -1.31 -3.64 9.52
N ILE A 233 -0.65 -3.76 10.68
CA ILE A 233 -0.34 -5.07 11.26
C ILE A 233 -1.63 -5.77 11.68
N THR A 234 -1.62 -7.10 11.70
CA THR A 234 -2.78 -7.95 12.04
C THR A 234 -3.46 -7.52 13.33
N LYS A 235 -2.67 -7.17 14.36
CA LYS A 235 -3.19 -6.71 15.65
C LYS A 235 -4.07 -5.47 15.56
N VAL A 236 -3.76 -4.51 14.69
CA VAL A 236 -4.59 -3.30 14.51
C VAL A 236 -5.97 -3.68 13.99
N TRP A 237 -6.05 -4.65 13.09
CA TRP A 237 -7.34 -5.15 12.61
C TRP A 237 -8.09 -5.88 13.73
N ASP A 238 -7.41 -6.73 14.48
CA ASP A 238 -8.03 -7.46 15.60
C ASP A 238 -8.60 -6.51 16.66
N ASP A 239 -7.86 -5.45 17.00
CA ASP A 239 -8.30 -4.42 17.95
C ASP A 239 -9.52 -3.61 17.44
N LEU A 240 -9.83 -3.66 16.14
CA LEU A 240 -10.99 -3.00 15.53
C LEU A 240 -12.24 -3.89 15.43
N ILE A 241 -12.14 -5.19 15.76
CA ILE A 241 -13.27 -6.13 15.75
C ILE A 241 -14.19 -5.83 16.94
N LYS A 242 -15.50 -5.95 16.70
CA LYS A 242 -16.56 -5.74 17.70
C LYS A 242 -17.24 -7.03 18.12
N GLU A 243 -17.41 -7.95 17.18
CA GLU A 243 -18.13 -9.20 17.38
C GLU A 243 -17.40 -10.32 16.66
N THR A 244 -17.40 -11.52 17.24
CA THR A 244 -16.80 -12.72 16.64
C THR A 244 -17.78 -13.87 16.75
N TYR A 245 -17.93 -14.62 15.65
CA TYR A 245 -18.84 -15.77 15.49
C TYR A 245 -18.07 -17.02 15.07
#